data_AF-A0A510IYX1-F1
#
_entry.id   AF-A0A510IYX1-F1
#
_cell.length_a   1.000
_cell.length_b   1.000
_cell.length_c   1.000
_cell.angle_alpha   90.00
_cell.angle_beta   90.00
_cell.angle_gamma   90.00
#
_symmetry.space_group_name_H-M   'P 1'
#
loop_
_entity.id
_entity.type
_entity.pdbx_description
1 polymer ?
#
loop_
_entity_poly.entity_id
_entity_poly.type
_entity_poly.pdbx_seq_one_letter_code
_entity_poly.pdbx_strand_id
1 'polypeptide(L)'
;MTEDQKIKKGIQYIINTYPPIIDYYEWKNKPNTIVKRNRPPDPVYYKSIEQFQSINMNCCSLSDTGKQGYKPHWHEKLIGRFNTFVHIPYLVRYRDKNNDLIVSETESFVALTNCGTPWSGI
;
A
#
# COMPACT_ATOMS: atom_id res chain seq x y z
N MET A 1 -5.81 -17.87 10.98
CA MET A 1 -5.09 -16.59 11.04
C MET A 1 -6.06 -15.52 11.49
N THR A 2 -5.74 -14.76 12.53
CA THR A 2 -6.60 -13.68 13.06
C THR A 2 -6.56 -12.46 12.14
N GLU A 3 -7.47 -11.50 12.35
CA GLU A 3 -7.48 -10.23 11.61
C GLU A 3 -6.18 -9.44 11.81
N ASP A 4 -5.70 -9.33 13.05
CA ASP A 4 -4.42 -8.68 13.36
C ASP A 4 -3.24 -9.31 12.63
N GLN A 5 -3.20 -10.64 12.52
CA GLN A 5 -2.14 -11.34 11.80
C GLN A 5 -2.17 -11.04 10.30
N LYS A 6 -3.37 -10.94 9.71
CA LYS A 6 -3.56 -10.55 8.31
C LYS A 6 -3.06 -9.12 8.08
N ILE A 7 -3.49 -8.18 8.92
CA ILE A 7 -3.08 -6.77 8.84
C ILE A 7 -1.57 -6.65 8.98
N LYS A 8 -0.96 -7.29 9.99
CA LYS A 8 0.51 -7.29 10.17
C LYS A 8 1.26 -7.84 8.96
N LYS A 9 0.76 -8.92 8.33
CA LYS A 9 1.34 -9.45 7.09
C LYS A 9 1.22 -8.47 5.91
N GLY A 10 0.07 -7.79 5.79
CA GLY A 10 -0.13 -6.73 4.81
C GLY A 10 0.85 -5.57 5.01
N ILE A 11 0.99 -5.07 6.24
CA ILE A 11 1.94 -4.00 6.58
C ILE A 11 3.38 -4.45 6.29
N GLN A 12 3.75 -5.66 6.71
CA GLN A 12 5.09 -6.20 6.45
C GLN A 12 5.40 -6.27 4.96
N TYR A 13 4.42 -6.62 4.14
CA TYR A 13 4.54 -6.61 2.68
C TYR A 13 4.82 -5.20 2.14
N ILE A 14 4.08 -4.18 2.61
CA ILE A 14 4.31 -2.79 2.24
C ILE A 14 5.71 -2.32 2.64
N ILE A 15 6.15 -2.62 3.87
CA ILE A 15 7.50 -2.25 4.34
C ILE A 15 8.57 -2.91 3.46
N ASN A 16 8.42 -4.19 3.11
CA ASN A 16 9.40 -4.93 2.30
C ASN A 16 9.46 -4.47 0.83
N THR A 17 8.39 -3.86 0.31
CA THR A 17 8.29 -3.41 -1.08
C THR A 17 8.45 -1.90 -1.24
N TYR A 18 8.63 -1.17 -0.13
CA TYR A 18 8.81 0.28 -0.11
C TYR A 18 10.14 0.69 -0.78
N PRO A 19 10.20 1.85 -1.46
CA PRO A 19 9.10 2.77 -1.76
C PRO A 19 8.26 2.33 -2.96
N PRO A 20 6.96 2.68 -2.99
CA PRO A 20 6.10 2.43 -4.13
C PRO A 20 6.47 3.35 -5.32
N ILE A 21 5.92 3.02 -6.48
CA ILE A 21 5.83 3.98 -7.59
C ILE A 21 4.69 4.95 -7.26
N ILE A 22 4.97 6.25 -7.34
CA ILE A 22 3.98 7.31 -7.11
C ILE A 22 3.78 8.17 -8.35
N ASP A 23 2.62 8.80 -8.43
CA ASP A 23 2.27 9.79 -9.46
C ASP A 23 2.79 11.18 -9.04
N TYR A 24 3.52 11.84 -9.94
CA TYR A 24 3.93 13.24 -9.81
C TYR A 24 2.99 14.13 -10.62
N TYR A 25 2.43 15.16 -10.00
CA TYR A 25 1.45 16.05 -10.62
C TYR A 25 2.03 17.44 -10.94
N GLU A 26 1.62 18.04 -12.06
CA GLU A 26 1.91 19.45 -12.36
C GLU A 26 0.76 20.35 -11.95
N TRP A 27 1.06 21.42 -11.21
CA TRP A 27 0.07 22.41 -10.80
C TRP A 27 -0.14 23.54 -11.81
N LYS A 28 0.71 23.67 -12.84
CA LYS A 28 0.82 24.92 -13.59
C LYS A 28 -0.24 25.13 -14.69
N ASN A 29 -0.82 24.10 -15.30
CA ASN A 29 -1.69 24.29 -16.48
C ASN A 29 -3.00 23.49 -16.49
N LYS A 30 -3.10 22.39 -15.73
CA LYS A 30 -4.35 21.67 -15.43
C LYS A 30 -4.18 20.96 -14.09
N PRO A 31 -5.00 21.25 -13.07
CA PRO A 31 -4.93 20.48 -11.83
C PRO A 31 -5.10 18.99 -12.15
N ASN A 32 -4.23 18.15 -11.58
CA ASN A 32 -4.26 16.69 -11.65
C ASN A 32 -3.75 16.02 -12.95
N THR A 33 -2.88 16.67 -13.72
CA THR A 33 -2.17 15.95 -14.80
C THR A 33 -0.96 15.20 -14.24
N ILE A 34 -0.95 13.87 -14.38
CA ILE A 34 0.20 13.03 -14.02
C ILE A 34 1.31 13.28 -15.04
N VAL A 35 2.43 13.82 -14.56
CA VAL A 35 3.62 14.13 -15.35
C VAL A 35 4.57 12.94 -15.41
N LYS A 36 4.64 12.17 -14.32
CA LYS A 36 5.59 11.06 -14.19
C LYS A 36 5.07 10.04 -13.20
N ARG A 37 5.31 8.76 -13.51
CA ARG A 37 5.22 7.65 -12.56
C ARG A 37 6.62 7.15 -12.28
N ASN A 38 7.09 7.28 -11.05
CA ASN A 38 8.41 6.77 -10.68
C ASN A 38 8.49 6.45 -9.18
N ARG A 39 9.51 5.69 -8.80
CA ARG A 39 9.91 5.61 -7.39
C ARG A 39 10.45 6.96 -6.92
N PRO A 40 10.17 7.35 -5.67
CA PRO A 40 10.75 8.56 -5.09
C PRO A 40 12.28 8.45 -4.99
N PRO A 41 13.02 9.54 -5.26
CA PRO A 41 14.47 9.52 -5.40
C PRO A 41 15.22 9.30 -4.08
N ASP A 42 14.72 9.85 -2.96
CA ASP A 42 15.32 9.69 -1.64
C ASP A 42 14.25 9.29 -0.60
N PRO A 43 13.82 8.02 -0.58
CA PRO A 43 12.76 7.54 0.30
C PRO A 43 13.19 7.46 1.78
N VAL A 44 12.33 7.96 2.67
CA VAL A 44 12.45 7.77 4.12
C VAL A 44 11.70 6.50 4.52
N TYR A 45 12.45 5.42 4.70
CA TYR A 45 11.92 4.09 5.01
C TYR A 45 11.26 4.01 6.39
N TYR A 46 10.26 3.13 6.50
CA TYR A 46 9.75 2.65 7.77
C TYR A 46 10.70 1.60 8.35
N LYS A 47 11.00 1.71 9.64
CA LYS A 47 11.94 0.85 10.36
C LYS A 47 11.30 -0.42 10.92
N SER A 48 10.00 -0.36 11.22
CA SER A 48 9.25 -1.46 11.81
C SER A 48 7.75 -1.32 11.57
N ILE A 49 6.99 -2.37 11.87
CA ILE A 49 5.53 -2.35 11.85
C ILE A 49 4.99 -1.33 12.85
N GLU A 50 5.59 -1.25 14.04
CA GLU A 50 5.17 -0.32 15.10
C GLU A 50 5.37 1.13 14.67
N GLN A 51 6.51 1.43 14.01
CA GLN A 51 6.72 2.76 13.44
C GLN A 51 5.73 3.06 12.31
N PHE A 52 5.42 2.07 11.46
CA PHE A 52 4.42 2.24 10.41
C PHE A 52 3.04 2.58 10.99
N GLN A 53 2.62 1.85 12.02
CA GLN A 53 1.32 2.05 12.67
C GLN A 53 1.25 3.37 13.44
N SER A 54 2.34 3.81 14.07
CA SER A 54 2.37 5.08 14.81
C SER A 54 2.31 6.31 13.89
N ILE A 55 2.86 6.21 12.68
CA ILE A 55 2.81 7.28 11.68
C ILE A 55 1.46 7.30 10.96
N ASN A 56 0.93 6.13 10.59
CA ASN A 56 -0.30 6.00 9.83
C ASN A 56 -1.47 5.67 10.78
N MET A 57 -1.82 6.61 11.66
CA MET A 57 -2.98 6.45 12.56
C MET A 57 -4.25 6.28 11.71
N ASN A 58 -5.05 5.25 11.99
CA ASN A 58 -6.22 4.81 11.20
C ASN A 58 -5.92 4.00 9.92
N CYS A 59 -4.66 3.60 9.68
CA CYS A 59 -4.43 2.32 9.02
C CYS A 59 -4.88 1.21 9.98
N CYS A 60 -5.43 0.08 9.57
CA CYS A 60 -5.57 -0.57 8.29
C CYS A 60 -6.83 -1.45 8.45
N SER A 61 -7.46 -1.90 7.36
CA SER A 61 -8.68 -2.70 7.48
C SER A 61 -8.65 -3.93 6.58
N LEU A 62 -9.44 -4.94 6.94
CA LEU A 62 -9.76 -6.02 6.01
C LEU A 62 -10.83 -5.52 5.03
N SER A 63 -10.68 -5.95 3.79
CA SER A 63 -11.61 -5.62 2.71
C SER A 63 -11.92 -6.86 1.88
N ASP A 64 -13.18 -7.00 1.48
CA ASP A 64 -13.61 -8.02 0.52
C ASP A 64 -13.31 -7.62 -0.93
N THR A 65 -13.01 -6.34 -1.16
CA THR A 65 -12.72 -5.76 -2.47
C THR A 65 -11.29 -5.22 -2.54
N GLY A 66 -10.64 -5.45 -3.67
CA GLY A 66 -9.35 -4.85 -4.01
C GLY A 66 -9.51 -3.46 -4.62
N LYS A 67 -8.42 -2.95 -5.18
CA LYS A 67 -8.37 -1.65 -5.86
C LYS A 67 -9.44 -1.59 -6.95
N GLN A 68 -10.07 -0.42 -7.12
CA GLN A 68 -11.14 -0.19 -8.11
C GLN A 68 -12.33 -1.15 -7.99
N GLY A 69 -12.57 -1.71 -6.81
CA GLY A 69 -13.70 -2.61 -6.56
C GLY A 69 -13.49 -4.03 -7.09
N TYR A 70 -12.25 -4.41 -7.43
CA TYR A 70 -11.93 -5.78 -7.86
C TYR A 70 -12.44 -6.80 -6.83
N LYS A 71 -13.17 -7.81 -7.31
CA LYS A 71 -13.67 -8.92 -6.49
C LYS A 71 -13.11 -10.23 -7.04
N PRO A 72 -12.39 -11.00 -6.22
CA PRO A 72 -11.91 -12.31 -6.62
C PRO A 72 -13.10 -13.24 -6.85
N HIS A 73 -12.94 -14.14 -7.81
CA HIS A 73 -13.99 -15.08 -8.13
C HIS A 73 -14.17 -16.10 -6.99
N TRP A 74 -15.41 -16.59 -6.82
CA TRP A 74 -15.75 -17.56 -5.77
C TRP A 74 -14.87 -18.82 -5.79
N HIS A 75 -14.45 -19.27 -6.97
CA HIS A 75 -13.59 -20.44 -7.11
C HIS A 75 -12.18 -20.20 -6.56
N GLU A 76 -11.64 -18.97 -6.64
CA GLU A 76 -10.33 -18.62 -6.06
C GLU A 76 -10.33 -18.70 -4.54
N LYS A 77 -11.48 -18.40 -3.92
CA LYS A 77 -11.70 -18.58 -2.47
C LYS A 77 -11.73 -20.06 -2.09
N LEU A 78 -12.42 -20.90 -2.87
CA LEU A 78 -12.54 -22.34 -2.61
C LEU A 78 -11.21 -23.09 -2.72
N ILE A 79 -10.41 -22.79 -3.74
CA ILE A 79 -9.09 -23.43 -3.93
C ILE A 79 -7.99 -22.78 -3.07
N GLY A 80 -8.35 -21.84 -2.20
CA GLY A 80 -7.45 -21.17 -1.25
C GLY A 80 -6.44 -20.20 -1.85
N ARG A 81 -6.59 -19.84 -3.13
CA ARG A 81 -5.78 -18.82 -3.81
C ARG A 81 -6.09 -17.40 -3.33
N PHE A 82 -7.24 -17.17 -2.72
CA PHE A 82 -7.60 -15.88 -2.13
C PHE A 82 -8.38 -16.04 -0.83
N ASN A 83 -8.05 -15.22 0.18
CA ASN A 83 -8.78 -15.14 1.44
C ASN A 83 -9.46 -13.78 1.61
N THR A 84 -8.66 -12.71 1.60
CA THR A 84 -9.10 -11.33 1.90
C THR A 84 -8.10 -10.32 1.33
N PHE A 85 -8.52 -9.06 1.20
CA PHE A 85 -7.59 -7.94 1.02
C PHE A 85 -7.31 -7.27 2.36
N VAL A 86 -6.10 -6.75 2.49
CA VAL A 86 -5.77 -5.75 3.50
C VAL A 86 -5.71 -4.40 2.79
N HIS A 87 -6.60 -3.49 3.16
CA HIS A 87 -6.54 -2.09 2.73
C HIS A 87 -5.61 -1.32 3.66
N ILE A 88 -4.60 -0.70 3.06
CA ILE A 88 -3.51 -0.04 3.76
C ILE A 88 -3.39 1.37 3.17
N PRO A 89 -4.05 2.38 3.75
CA PRO A 89 -3.70 3.77 3.52
C PRO A 89 -2.39 4.10 4.26
N TYR A 90 -1.43 4.76 3.59
CA TYR A 90 -0.15 5.12 4.20
C TYR A 90 0.54 6.32 3.53
N LEU A 91 1.53 6.88 4.25
CA LEU A 91 2.31 8.04 3.83
C LEU A 91 3.63 7.65 3.17
N VAL A 92 3.81 7.97 1.89
CA VAL A 92 5.12 7.93 1.23
C VAL A 92 5.89 9.18 1.64
N ARG A 93 7.00 8.97 2.33
CA ARG A 93 7.91 10.03 2.79
C ARG A 93 9.20 9.97 1.99
N TYR A 94 9.62 11.10 1.44
CA TYR A 94 10.87 11.20 0.69
C TYR A 94 11.43 12.63 0.74
N ARG A 95 12.73 12.79 0.49
CA ARG A 95 13.34 14.10 0.37
C ARG A 95 13.40 14.54 -1.08
N ASP A 96 13.16 15.83 -1.30
CA ASP A 96 13.32 16.42 -2.62
C ASP A 96 14.77 16.89 -2.86
N LYS A 97 15.01 17.51 -4.01
CA LYS A 97 16.31 18.06 -4.40
C LYS A 97 16.85 19.17 -3.48
N ASN A 98 15.98 19.79 -2.67
CA ASN A 98 16.33 20.83 -1.70
C ASN A 98 16.50 20.26 -0.28
N ASN A 99 16.44 18.93 -0.11
CA ASN A 99 16.46 18.22 1.17
C ASN A 99 15.20 18.41 2.04
N ASP A 100 14.12 18.96 1.46
CA ASP A 100 12.84 19.14 2.13
C ASP A 100 12.08 17.81 2.21
N LEU A 101 11.45 17.54 3.36
CA LEU A 101 10.64 16.34 3.56
C LEU A 101 9.29 16.50 2.86
N ILE A 102 9.06 15.70 1.83
CA ILE A 102 7.78 15.58 1.16
C ILE A 102 7.03 14.37 1.70
N VAL A 103 5.73 14.56 1.93
CA VAL A 103 4.80 13.53 2.38
C VAL A 103 3.68 13.44 1.35
N SER A 104 3.45 12.24 0.82
CA SER A 104 2.38 11.95 -0.12
C SER A 104 1.53 10.82 0.41
N GLU A 105 0.22 10.98 0.37
CA GLU A 105 -0.72 9.91 0.69
C GLU A 105 -0.80 8.91 -0.45
N THR A 106 -0.94 7.63 -0.12
CA THR A 106 -1.25 6.57 -1.06
C THR A 106 -2.03 5.47 -0.34
N GLU A 107 -2.59 4.56 -1.12
CA GLU A 107 -3.20 3.34 -0.61
C GLU A 107 -2.70 2.11 -1.35
N SER A 108 -2.79 0.96 -0.69
CA SER A 108 -2.53 -0.34 -1.29
C SER A 108 -3.55 -1.36 -0.80
N PHE A 109 -3.88 -2.28 -1.70
CA PHE A 109 -4.74 -3.43 -1.43
C PHE A 109 -3.88 -4.68 -1.57
N VAL A 110 -3.52 -5.30 -0.45
CA VAL A 110 -2.69 -6.51 -0.43
C VAL A 110 -3.61 -7.73 -0.38
N ALA A 111 -3.65 -8.52 -1.44
CA ALA A 111 -4.38 -9.79 -1.42
C ALA A 111 -3.61 -10.80 -0.57
N LEU A 112 -4.31 -11.52 0.30
CA LEU A 112 -3.74 -12.61 1.08
C LEU A 112 -4.37 -13.93 0.65
N THR A 113 -3.53 -14.94 0.43
CA THR A 113 -3.98 -16.35 0.28
C THR A 113 -4.47 -16.91 1.63
N ASN A 114 -5.08 -18.11 1.62
CA ASN A 114 -5.47 -18.78 2.88
C ASN A 114 -4.28 -19.06 3.81
N CYS A 115 -3.08 -19.23 3.27
CA CYS A 115 -1.84 -19.40 4.02
C CYS A 115 -1.22 -18.07 4.48
N GLY A 116 -1.83 -16.94 4.13
CA GLY A 116 -1.34 -15.60 4.47
C GLY A 116 -0.11 -15.18 3.66
N THR A 117 0.10 -15.78 2.49
CA THR A 117 1.09 -15.30 1.52
C THR A 117 0.51 -14.07 0.81
N PRO A 118 1.20 -12.91 0.84
CA PRO A 118 0.77 -11.72 0.13
C PRO A 118 0.97 -11.86 -1.38
N TRP A 119 0.01 -11.34 -2.13
CA TRP A 119 0.04 -11.24 -3.58
C TRP A 119 -0.47 -9.85 -3.97
N SER A 120 0.29 -9.13 -4.80
CA SER A 120 -0.08 -7.79 -5.28
C SER A 120 -0.17 -7.71 -6.81
N GLY A 121 -0.45 -8.83 -7.48
CA GLY A 121 -0.58 -8.89 -8.94
C GLY A 121 -1.94 -8.44 -9.48
N ILE A 122 -2.66 -7.61 -8.73
CA ILE A 122 -4.00 -7.09 -9.06
C ILE A 122 -3.92 -5.57 -9.22
#